data_AF-A0A5K1JVM6-F1
#
_entry.id   AF-A0A5K1JVM6-F1
#
_cell.length_a   1.000
_cell.length_b   1.000
_cell.length_c   1.000
_cell.angle_alpha   90.00
_cell.angle_beta   90.00
_cell.angle_gamma   90.00
#
_symmetry.space_group_name_H-M   'P 1'
#
loop_
_entity.id
_entity.type
_entity.pdbx_description
1 polymer ?
#
loop_
_entity_poly.entity_id
_entity_poly.type
_entity_poly.pdbx_seq_one_letter_code
_entity_poly.pdbx_strand_id
1 'polypeptide(L)'
;MSSEPAQASSTVPPHPEQQPDGVPPAAAAAAAAAAKEAAHEQAAHEQAAHEQVITPWDVQGGVTEDGKQQAIDYEKLILQFGTRRIEPELLERF
;
A
#
# COMPACT_ATOMS: atom_id res chain seq x y z
N MET A 1 -30.22 -36.82 -34.38
CA MET A 1 -30.42 -37.63 -33.16
C MET A 1 -29.35 -38.72 -33.18
N SER A 2 -28.15 -38.39 -32.69
CA SER A 2 -27.69 -38.60 -31.32
C SER A 2 -27.41 -40.08 -31.03
N SER A 3 -26.13 -40.46 -31.06
CA SER A 3 -25.34 -40.82 -29.87
C SER A 3 -24.16 -41.71 -30.27
N GLU A 4 -22.94 -41.22 -30.05
CA GLU A 4 -21.69 -41.97 -30.13
C GLU A 4 -21.06 -41.98 -28.71
N PRO A 5 -20.52 -43.12 -28.21
CA PRO A 5 -20.10 -43.24 -26.82
C PRO A 5 -18.68 -42.69 -26.58
N ALA A 6 -18.50 -42.06 -25.43
CA ALA A 6 -17.24 -41.52 -24.94
C ALA A 6 -16.17 -42.61 -24.76
N GLN A 7 -15.09 -42.51 -25.54
CA GLN A 7 -13.83 -43.19 -25.28
C GLN A 7 -12.94 -42.27 -24.44
N ALA A 8 -12.76 -42.63 -23.17
CA ALA A 8 -11.74 -42.04 -22.32
C ALA A 8 -10.39 -42.69 -22.64
N SER A 9 -9.44 -41.92 -23.16
CA SER A 9 -8.03 -42.33 -23.19
C SER A 9 -7.14 -41.08 -23.23
N SER A 10 -6.81 -40.56 -22.04
CA SER A 10 -5.85 -39.48 -21.86
C SER A 10 -4.46 -40.11 -21.71
N THR A 11 -3.74 -40.22 -22.83
CA THR A 11 -2.31 -40.56 -22.81
C THR A 11 -1.53 -39.26 -22.55
N VAL A 12 -0.93 -39.16 -21.37
CA VAL A 12 -0.05 -38.05 -20.98
C VAL A 12 1.38 -38.45 -21.36
N PRO A 13 2.11 -37.66 -22.17
CA PRO A 13 3.53 -37.90 -22.43
C PRO A 13 4.38 -37.57 -21.18
N PRO A 14 5.47 -38.31 -20.92
CA PRO A 14 6.34 -38.07 -19.77
C PRO A 14 7.14 -36.77 -19.96
N HIS A 15 6.95 -35.81 -19.05
CA HIS A 15 7.81 -34.63 -18.96
C HIS A 15 9.11 -35.01 -18.21
N PRO A 16 10.30 -34.70 -18.75
CA PRO A 16 11.56 -34.97 -18.07
C PRO A 16 11.78 -33.97 -16.92
N GLU A 17 12.15 -34.52 -15.77
CA GLU A 17 13.09 -33.97 -14.78
C GLU A 17 13.12 -32.45 -14.54
N GLN A 18 12.62 -32.05 -13.36
CA GLN A 18 13.14 -30.89 -12.63
C GLN A 18 13.51 -31.36 -11.22
N GLN A 19 14.81 -31.25 -10.91
CA GLN A 19 15.50 -31.63 -9.68
C GLN A 19 14.97 -30.92 -8.42
N PRO A 20 15.16 -31.52 -7.22
CA PRO A 20 14.82 -30.94 -5.93
C PRO A 20 15.97 -30.11 -5.32
N ASP A 21 15.64 -29.47 -4.19
CA ASP A 21 16.51 -28.89 -3.15
C ASP A 21 16.82 -27.37 -3.20
N GLY A 22 15.98 -26.62 -2.47
CA GLY A 22 16.42 -25.97 -1.23
C GLY A 22 17.09 -24.61 -1.30
N VAL A 23 16.30 -23.52 -1.26
CA VAL A 23 16.65 -22.28 -0.54
C VAL A 23 15.38 -21.69 0.13
N PRO A 24 15.39 -21.32 1.43
CA PRO A 24 14.23 -20.69 2.07
C PRO A 24 14.04 -19.23 1.59
N PRO A 25 12.81 -18.75 1.29
CA PRO A 25 12.58 -17.38 0.80
C PRO A 25 12.57 -16.31 1.90
N ALA A 26 13.15 -16.57 3.08
CA ALA A 26 13.10 -15.64 4.21
C ALA A 26 14.06 -14.43 4.08
N ALA A 27 15.07 -14.48 3.21
CA ALA A 27 16.00 -13.37 3.01
C ALA A 27 15.63 -12.44 1.83
N ALA A 28 14.80 -12.89 0.88
CA ALA A 28 14.39 -12.07 -0.27
C ALA A 28 13.29 -11.05 0.07
N ALA A 29 12.51 -11.29 1.12
CA ALA A 29 11.48 -10.36 1.57
C ALA A 29 12.05 -9.08 2.22
N ALA A 30 13.25 -9.16 2.84
CA ALA A 30 13.90 -8.00 3.45
C ALA A 30 14.54 -7.06 2.42
N ALA A 31 15.06 -7.58 1.30
CA ALA A 31 15.65 -6.75 0.24
C ALA A 31 14.61 -6.06 -0.65
N ALA A 32 13.41 -6.64 -0.80
CA ALA A 32 12.31 -6.03 -1.54
C ALA A 32 11.62 -4.87 -0.80
N ALA A 33 11.77 -4.78 0.53
CA ALA A 33 11.26 -3.67 1.32
C ALA A 33 12.11 -2.39 1.11
N ALA A 34 13.44 -2.51 1.13
CA ALA A 34 14.35 -1.37 0.99
C ALA A 34 14.32 -0.70 -0.40
N ALA A 35 14.02 -1.47 -1.47
CA ALA A 35 13.92 -0.92 -2.81
C ALA A 35 12.61 -0.13 -3.05
N LYS A 36 11.57 -0.36 -2.23
CA LYS A 36 10.29 0.36 -2.31
C LYS A 36 10.32 1.68 -1.53
N GLU A 37 11.19 1.80 -0.54
CA GLU A 37 11.45 3.06 0.18
C GLU A 37 12.23 4.08 -0.68
N ALA A 38 13.19 3.64 -1.49
CA ALA A 38 13.93 4.56 -2.37
C ALA A 38 13.08 5.13 -3.53
N ALA A 39 12.09 4.38 -4.01
CA ALA A 39 11.21 4.82 -5.10
C ALA A 39 10.15 5.86 -4.66
N HIS A 40 9.86 5.97 -3.36
CA HIS A 40 8.94 6.99 -2.84
C HIS A 40 9.60 8.36 -2.68
N GLU A 41 10.94 8.43 -2.65
CA GLU A 41 11.69 9.67 -2.45
C GLU A 41 11.89 10.46 -3.75
N GLN A 42 11.79 9.81 -4.91
CA GLN A 42 12.01 10.45 -6.21
C GLN A 42 10.77 11.10 -6.84
N ALA A 43 9.58 10.98 -6.22
CA ALA A 43 8.39 11.75 -6.60
C ALA A 43 8.32 13.12 -5.89
N ALA A 44 9.27 13.44 -5.01
CA ALA A 44 9.28 14.65 -4.18
C ALA A 44 9.99 15.86 -4.82
N HIS A 45 10.44 15.77 -6.07
CA HIS A 45 11.37 16.75 -6.63
C HIS A 45 10.76 17.99 -7.29
N GLU A 46 9.43 18.18 -7.24
CA GLU A 46 8.78 19.41 -7.72
C GLU A 46 7.63 19.88 -6.82
N GLN A 47 7.60 19.47 -5.56
CA GLN A 47 6.57 19.97 -4.64
C GLN A 47 7.03 21.28 -4.02
N ALA A 48 6.56 22.39 -4.61
CA ALA A 48 6.60 23.67 -3.94
C ALA A 48 6.02 23.54 -2.53
N ALA A 49 6.56 24.32 -1.59
CA ALA A 49 6.05 24.36 -0.22
C ALA A 49 4.53 24.59 -0.26
N HIS A 50 3.79 23.66 0.33
CA HIS A 50 2.33 23.69 0.33
C HIS A 50 1.79 23.22 1.67
N GLU A 51 0.61 23.71 2.00
CA GLU A 51 -0.11 23.28 3.18
C GLU A 51 -0.75 21.91 2.97
N GLN A 52 -1.06 21.20 4.06
CA GLN A 52 -1.79 19.93 3.97
C GLN A 52 -3.11 20.07 3.19
N VAL A 53 -3.42 19.08 2.35
CA VAL A 53 -4.63 19.00 1.54
C VAL A 53 -5.47 17.83 2.01
N ILE A 54 -6.65 18.13 2.56
CA ILE A 54 -7.63 17.13 3.00
C ILE A 54 -8.95 17.35 2.27
N THR A 55 -9.28 16.42 1.38
CA THR A 55 -10.55 16.39 0.64
C THR A 55 -11.14 14.97 0.70
N PRO A 56 -12.41 14.75 0.28
CA PRO A 56 -13.00 13.41 0.29
C PRO A 56 -12.30 12.38 -0.59
N TRP A 57 -11.45 12.83 -1.52
CA TRP A 57 -10.78 11.99 -2.51
C TRP A 57 -9.26 11.96 -2.34
N ASP A 58 -8.70 12.95 -1.64
CA ASP A 58 -7.26 13.16 -1.54
C ASP A 58 -6.84 13.58 -0.13
N VAL A 59 -5.74 13.01 0.34
CA VAL A 59 -5.18 13.20 1.69
C VAL A 59 -3.67 13.30 1.56
N GLN A 60 -3.15 14.51 1.73
CA GLN A 60 -1.73 14.82 1.62
C GLN A 60 -1.30 15.73 2.77
N GLY A 61 -0.18 15.42 3.41
CA GLY A 61 0.43 16.31 4.39
C GLY A 61 1.08 17.52 3.70
N GLY A 62 1.39 18.56 4.46
CA GLY A 62 2.12 19.70 3.90
C GLY A 62 3.58 19.37 3.62
N VAL A 63 4.22 20.14 2.73
CA VAL A 63 5.66 20.05 2.45
C VAL A 63 6.33 21.36 2.86
N THR A 64 7.43 21.27 3.62
CA THR A 64 8.21 22.45 4.03
C THR A 64 9.05 23.00 2.87
N GLU A 65 9.61 24.20 3.04
CA GLU A 65 10.51 24.83 2.05
C GLU A 65 11.75 23.96 1.76
N ASP A 66 12.18 23.13 2.71
CA ASP A 66 13.26 22.14 2.54
C ASP A 66 12.83 20.89 1.74
N GLY A 67 11.59 20.82 1.27
CA GLY A 67 11.03 19.68 0.54
C GLY A 67 10.68 18.49 1.45
N LYS A 68 10.65 18.67 2.78
CA LYS A 68 10.30 17.58 3.71
C LYS A 68 8.79 17.45 3.82
N GLN A 69 8.30 16.25 3.53
CA GLN A 69 6.91 15.87 3.77
C GLN A 69 6.61 15.84 5.27
N GLN A 70 5.62 16.62 5.70
CA GLN A 70 5.11 16.62 7.07
C GLN A 70 3.96 15.63 7.19
N ALA A 71 3.78 15.12 8.42
CA ALA A 71 2.60 14.35 8.79
C ALA A 71 1.33 15.24 8.79
N ILE A 72 0.16 14.60 8.85
CA ILE A 72 -1.12 15.30 8.97
C ILE A 72 -1.21 15.98 10.33
N ASP A 73 -1.47 17.29 10.32
CA ASP A 73 -1.68 18.07 11.53
C ASP A 73 -3.18 18.09 11.87
N TYR A 74 -3.57 17.21 12.79
CA TYR A 74 -4.95 17.07 13.25
C TYR A 74 -5.47 18.28 14.04
N GLU A 75 -4.60 19.02 14.75
CA GLU A 75 -5.02 20.25 15.43
C GLU A 75 -5.44 21.29 14.40
N LYS A 76 -4.64 21.44 13.33
CA LYS A 76 -5.00 22.32 12.21
C LYS A 76 -6.29 21.86 11.52
N LEU A 77 -6.55 20.55 11.39
CA LEU A 77 -7.82 20.08 10.83
C LEU A 77 -9.03 20.43 11.70
N ILE A 78 -8.90 20.30 13.01
CA ILE A 78 -9.97 20.67 13.95
C ILE A 78 -10.35 22.14 13.76
N LEU A 79 -9.34 23.03 13.66
CA LEU A 79 -9.55 24.46 13.44
C LEU A 79 -10.13 24.78 12.05
N GLN A 80 -9.59 24.19 10.97
CA GLN A 80 -10.03 24.47 9.60
C GLN A 80 -11.45 24.00 9.31
N PHE A 81 -11.82 22.82 9.79
CA PHE A 81 -13.17 22.28 9.62
C PHE A 81 -14.15 22.76 10.68
N GLY A 82 -13.69 23.52 11.68
CA GLY A 82 -14.52 24.02 12.78
C GLY A 82 -15.13 22.90 13.63
N THR A 83 -14.42 21.78 13.76
CA THR A 83 -14.88 20.64 14.56
C THR A 83 -14.40 20.76 16.01
N ARG A 84 -14.74 19.77 16.83
CA ARG A 84 -14.30 19.72 18.22
C ARG A 84 -13.50 18.45 18.46
N ARG A 85 -12.41 18.58 19.22
CA ARG A 85 -11.66 17.44 19.76
C ARG A 85 -12.56 16.59 20.65
N ILE A 86 -12.32 15.28 20.64
CA ILE A 86 -12.96 14.37 21.58
C ILE A 86 -12.18 14.45 22.89
N GLU A 87 -12.82 15.03 23.91
CA GLU A 87 -12.26 15.16 25.25
C GLU A 87 -12.58 13.93 26.12
N PRO A 88 -11.78 13.64 27.17
CA PRO A 88 -12.00 12.50 28.05
C PRO A 88 -13.40 12.46 28.67
N GLU A 89 -13.97 13.61 29.05
CA GLU A 89 -15.30 13.71 29.65
C GLU A 89 -16.41 13.32 28.66
N LEU A 90 -16.16 13.42 27.35
CA LEU A 90 -17.07 12.90 26.34
C LEU A 90 -17.00 11.37 26.26
N LEU A 91 -15.80 10.80 26.36
CA LEU A 91 -15.60 9.36 26.34
C LEU A 91 -16.23 8.67 27.55
N GLU A 92 -16.18 9.28 28.74
CA GLU A 92 -16.80 8.74 29.96
C GLU A 92 -18.34 8.70 29.92
N ARG A 93 -18.96 9.47 29.02
CA ARG A 93 -20.42 9.53 28.87
C ARG A 93 -21.00 8.42 28.00
N PHE A 94 -20.17 7.79 27.16
CA PHE A 94 -20.57 6.74 26.21
C PHE A 94 -20.17 5.35 26.73
#